data_AF-A0A417F8D9-F1
#
_entry.id   AF-A0A417F8D9-F1
#
_cell.length_a   1.000
_cell.length_b   1.000
_cell.length_c   1.000
_cell.angle_alpha   90.00
_cell.angle_beta   90.00
_cell.angle_gamma   90.00
#
_symmetry.space_group_name_H-M   'P 1'
#
loop_
_entity.id
_entity.type
_entity.pdbx_description
1 polymer ?
#
loop_
_entity_poly.entity_id
_entity_poly.type
_entity_poly.pdbx_seq_one_letter_code
_entity_poly.pdbx_strand_id
1 'polypeptide(L)'
;MMLELTGKDILALTNESKRKAVLADWQNWGIWHKAPEIGLNVYRLDLPDGSFFTASWYEGDDFFPGGGTHNVNCPRFNLCDKGGKLKAGSKAESLLTDKLKELRKELMRDGNA
;
A
#
# COMPACT_ATOMS: atom_id res chain seq x y z
N MET A 1 -3.23 -1.03 16.42
CA MET A 1 -4.35 -1.54 15.61
C MET A 1 -3.98 -1.31 14.16
N MET A 2 -4.14 -2.31 13.29
CA MET A 2 -3.83 -2.16 11.86
C MET A 2 -4.95 -1.38 11.18
N LEU A 3 -4.63 -0.50 10.22
CA LEU A 3 -5.64 0.17 9.41
C LEU A 3 -6.15 -0.81 8.34
N GLU A 4 -7.46 -0.89 8.19
CA GLU A 4 -8.14 -1.73 7.21
C GLU A 4 -9.08 -0.86 6.38
N LEU A 5 -8.99 -0.97 5.05
CA LEU A 5 -9.99 -0.40 4.16
C LEU A 5 -11.22 -1.29 4.13
N THR A 6 -12.37 -0.71 4.41
CA THR A 6 -13.66 -1.39 4.24
C THR A 6 -14.08 -1.40 2.77
N GLY A 7 -15.08 -2.22 2.44
CA GLY A 7 -15.70 -2.17 1.11
C GLY A 7 -16.24 -0.78 0.75
N LYS A 8 -16.76 -0.03 1.73
CA LYS A 8 -17.24 1.35 1.54
C LYS A 8 -16.10 2.31 1.18
N ASP A 9 -14.95 2.16 1.84
CA ASP A 9 -13.77 2.97 1.54
C ASP A 9 -13.31 2.73 0.10
N ILE A 10 -13.25 1.47 -0.33
CA ILE A 10 -12.90 1.09 -1.71
C ILE A 10 -13.90 1.68 -2.72
N LEU A 11 -15.20 1.62 -2.44
CA LEU A 11 -16.23 2.19 -3.31
C LEU A 11 -16.09 3.71 -3.47
N ALA A 12 -15.64 4.41 -2.42
CA ALA A 12 -15.38 5.84 -2.44
C ALA A 12 -14.18 6.25 -3.31
N LEU A 13 -13.29 5.32 -3.69
CA LEU A 13 -12.11 5.53 -4.55
C LEU A 13 -12.46 5.66 -6.04
N THR A 14 -13.28 6.66 -6.36
CA THR A 14 -13.90 6.84 -7.70
C THR A 14 -12.93 7.27 -8.80
N ASN A 15 -11.74 7.78 -8.47
CA ASN A 15 -10.76 8.28 -9.43
C ASN A 15 -9.32 7.93 -9.00
N GLU A 16 -8.35 8.20 -9.88
CA GLU A 16 -6.94 7.87 -9.63
C GLU A 16 -6.34 8.69 -8.49
N SER A 17 -6.68 9.98 -8.40
CA SER A 17 -6.19 10.86 -7.34
C SER A 17 -6.54 10.32 -5.94
N LYS A 18 -7.77 9.84 -5.73
CA LYS A 18 -8.18 9.20 -4.47
C LYS A 18 -7.40 7.92 -4.18
N ARG A 19 -7.12 7.10 -5.19
CA ARG A 19 -6.31 5.88 -5.01
C ARG A 19 -4.86 6.19 -4.67
N LYS A 20 -4.29 7.22 -5.30
CA LYS A 20 -2.95 7.73 -4.96
C LYS A 20 -2.90 8.33 -3.57
N ALA A 21 -3.97 9.01 -3.13
CA ALA A 21 -4.05 9.57 -1.78
C ALA A 21 -3.96 8.48 -0.70
N VAL A 22 -4.56 7.31 -0.92
CA VAL A 22 -4.38 6.15 -0.01
C VAL A 22 -2.90 5.80 0.13
N LEU A 23 -2.17 5.72 -0.99
CA LEU A 23 -0.74 5.38 -1.02
C LEU A 23 0.14 6.48 -0.43
N ALA A 24 -0.20 7.75 -0.65
CA ALA A 24 0.49 8.88 -0.04
C ALA A 24 0.34 8.90 1.48
N ASP A 25 -0.77 8.37 2.01
CA ASP A 25 -1.09 8.30 3.43
C ASP A 25 -0.45 7.09 4.16
N TRP A 26 0.61 6.51 3.57
CA TRP A 26 1.21 5.26 4.05
C TRP A 26 1.71 5.29 5.49
N GLN A 27 2.11 6.46 5.99
CA GLN A 27 2.56 6.64 7.37
C GLN A 27 1.42 6.41 8.39
N ASN A 28 0.16 6.55 7.96
CA ASN A 28 -1.04 6.39 8.79
C ASN A 28 -1.63 4.98 8.73
N TRP A 29 -1.10 4.07 7.88
CA TRP A 29 -1.62 2.70 7.75
C TRP A 29 -1.42 1.83 9.00
N GLY A 30 -0.56 2.26 9.91
CA GLY A 30 -0.22 1.52 11.11
C GLY A 30 1.02 0.66 10.91
N ILE A 31 1.83 0.61 11.96
CA ILE A 31 3.14 -0.04 11.93
C ILE A 31 2.96 -1.53 12.22
N TRP A 32 3.35 -2.34 11.25
CA TRP A 32 3.30 -3.80 11.33
C TRP A 32 4.60 -4.40 11.87
N HIS A 33 5.75 -3.83 11.49
CA HIS A 33 7.05 -4.29 11.96
C HIS A 33 8.03 -3.12 12.10
N LYS A 34 8.93 -3.22 13.09
CA LYS A 34 10.05 -2.31 13.29
C LYS A 34 11.31 -3.13 13.49
N ALA A 35 12.37 -2.74 12.80
CA ALA A 35 13.72 -3.26 12.95
C ALA A 35 14.67 -2.05 13.12
N PRO A 36 14.73 -1.47 14.34
CA PRO A 36 15.52 -0.26 14.60
C PRO A 36 17.01 -0.44 14.34
N GLU A 37 17.54 -1.66 14.45
CA GLU A 37 18.93 -2.02 14.17
C GLU A 37 19.36 -1.71 12.73
N ILE A 38 18.40 -1.64 11.80
CA ILE A 38 18.61 -1.26 10.41
C ILE A 38 17.75 -0.04 10.01
N GLY A 39 17.17 0.66 10.98
CA GLY A 39 16.29 1.80 10.77
C GLY A 39 15.00 1.49 9.99
N LEU A 40 14.55 0.24 9.93
CA LEU A 40 13.40 -0.16 9.11
C LEU A 40 12.07 -0.05 9.88
N ASN A 41 11.11 0.63 9.27
CA ASN A 41 9.70 0.64 9.67
C ASN A 41 8.84 0.08 8.52
N VAL A 42 8.00 -0.91 8.80
CA VAL A 42 7.06 -1.48 7.83
C VAL A 42 5.64 -1.13 8.25
N TYR A 43 4.97 -0.37 7.39
CA TYR A 43 3.57 0.01 7.52
C TYR A 43 2.73 -0.97 6.71
N ARG A 44 1.50 -1.26 7.15
CA ARG A 44 0.62 -2.19 6.43
C ARG A 44 -0.81 -1.68 6.42
N LEU A 45 -1.46 -1.81 5.26
CA LEU A 45 -2.87 -1.50 5.06
C LEU A 45 -3.60 -2.77 4.61
N ASP A 46 -4.58 -3.20 5.39
CA ASP A 46 -5.40 -4.35 5.05
C ASP A 46 -6.51 -3.97 4.05
N LEU A 47 -6.80 -4.88 3.12
CA LEU A 47 -7.82 -4.73 2.09
C LEU A 47 -8.99 -5.69 2.35
N PRO A 48 -10.21 -5.38 1.88
CA PRO A 48 -11.40 -6.14 2.25
C PRO A 48 -11.46 -7.56 1.66
N ASP A 49 -10.64 -7.86 0.65
CA ASP A 49 -10.48 -9.23 0.11
C ASP A 49 -9.49 -10.08 0.94
N GLY A 50 -8.92 -9.51 2.01
CA GLY A 50 -7.92 -10.12 2.87
C GLY A 50 -6.49 -10.01 2.35
N SER A 51 -6.27 -9.42 1.17
CA SER A 51 -4.94 -8.99 0.73
C SER A 51 -4.49 -7.76 1.52
N PHE A 52 -3.22 -7.38 1.41
CA PHE A 52 -2.71 -6.21 2.10
C PHE A 52 -1.58 -5.52 1.35
N PHE A 53 -1.48 -4.22 1.54
CA PHE A 53 -0.33 -3.45 1.12
C PHE A 53 0.67 -3.34 2.26
N THR A 54 1.95 -3.21 1.90
CA THR A 54 2.96 -2.77 2.85
C THR A 54 3.77 -1.63 2.27
N ALA A 55 4.15 -0.68 3.10
CA ALA A 55 5.11 0.37 2.79
C ALA A 55 6.31 0.20 3.73
N SER A 56 7.48 -0.15 3.18
CA SER A 56 8.71 -0.25 3.96
C SER A 56 9.52 1.03 3.83
N TRP A 57 9.92 1.60 4.97
CA TRP A 57 10.67 2.83 5.08
C TRP A 57 11.94 2.60 5.89
N TYR A 58 13.09 3.06 5.38
CA TYR A 58 14.36 3.03 6.10
C TYR A 58 14.69 4.46 6.57
N GLU A 59 15.02 4.61 7.85
CA GLU A 59 15.42 5.89 8.42
C GLU A 59 16.65 6.44 7.69
N GLY A 60 16.52 7.65 7.13
CA GLY A 60 17.59 8.30 6.36
C GLY A 60 17.75 7.83 4.91
N ASP A 61 16.86 6.98 4.40
CA ASP A 61 16.88 6.49 3.01
C ASP A 61 15.98 7.33 2.10
N ASP A 62 16.56 8.00 1.10
CA ASP A 62 15.82 8.41 -0.10
C ASP A 62 15.82 7.23 -1.08
N PHE A 63 14.82 6.34 -0.99
CA PHE A 63 14.81 5.13 -1.82
C PHE A 63 14.61 5.44 -3.31
N PHE A 64 15.58 5.07 -4.16
CA PHE A 64 15.51 5.21 -5.63
C PHE A 64 15.35 3.85 -6.33
N PRO A 65 14.16 3.49 -6.84
CA PRO A 65 14.06 2.39 -7.77
C PRO A 65 14.68 2.80 -9.12
N GLY A 66 15.94 2.41 -9.38
CA GLY A 66 16.56 2.51 -10.71
C GLY A 66 17.77 3.43 -10.88
N GLY A 67 18.47 3.83 -9.81
CA GLY A 67 19.79 4.49 -9.93
C GLY A 67 19.79 5.90 -10.54
N GLY A 68 18.65 6.61 -10.51
CA GLY A 68 18.54 8.00 -10.97
C GLY A 68 18.87 9.04 -9.91
N THR A 69 19.21 10.25 -10.35
CA THR A 69 19.48 11.42 -9.49
C THR A 69 18.16 12.04 -9.01
N HIS A 70 17.89 11.93 -7.71
CA HIS A 70 16.82 12.60 -6.97
C HIS A 70 15.37 12.29 -7.43
N ASN A 71 14.74 11.33 -6.76
CA ASN A 71 13.30 11.24 -6.60
C ASN A 71 12.90 11.18 -5.11
N VAL A 72 11.79 11.84 -4.80
CA VAL A 72 11.30 12.20 -3.46
C VAL A 72 10.94 10.97 -2.60
N ASN A 73 11.35 10.96 -1.32
CA ASN A 73 10.78 10.24 -0.16
C ASN A 73 9.56 9.33 -0.51
N CYS A 74 9.81 8.12 -1.03
CA CYS A 74 8.73 7.19 -1.37
C CYS A 74 9.02 5.81 -0.77
N PRO A 75 8.08 5.21 -0.03
CA PRO A 75 8.30 3.93 0.60
C PRO A 75 8.39 2.81 -0.44
N ARG A 76 9.02 1.71 -0.04
CA ARG A 76 9.01 0.48 -0.83
C ARG A 76 7.65 -0.20 -0.67
N PHE A 77 6.78 0.00 -1.66
CA PHE A 77 5.47 -0.64 -1.68
C PHE A 77 5.54 -2.12 -2.03
N ASN A 78 4.68 -2.92 -1.42
CA ASN A 78 4.39 -4.28 -1.84
C ASN A 78 2.89 -4.54 -1.80
N LEU A 79 2.45 -5.49 -2.63
CA LEU A 79 1.14 -6.11 -2.57
C LEU A 79 1.33 -7.57 -2.17
N CYS A 80 0.68 -7.97 -1.07
CA CYS A 80 0.69 -9.32 -0.55
C CYS A 80 -0.70 -9.93 -0.62
N ASP A 81 -0.76 -11.20 -1.00
CA ASP A 81 -2.00 -11.98 -1.08
C ASP A 81 -2.53 -12.33 0.32
N LYS A 82 -3.77 -12.81 0.41
CA LYS A 82 -4.39 -13.22 1.68
C LYS A 82 -3.56 -14.28 2.40
N GLY A 83 -3.14 -13.97 3.63
CA GLY A 83 -2.25 -14.84 4.43
C GLY A 83 -0.82 -14.94 3.88
N GLY A 84 -0.45 -14.09 2.92
CA GLY A 84 0.87 -14.04 2.31
C GLY A 84 1.95 -13.49 3.25
N LYS A 85 3.21 -13.77 2.91
CA LYS A 85 4.39 -13.18 3.55
C LYS A 85 4.89 -12.00 2.73
N LEU A 86 5.60 -11.07 3.37
CA LEU A 86 6.29 -9.98 2.69
C LEU A 86 7.24 -10.56 1.64
N LYS A 87 7.05 -10.19 0.37
CA LYS A 87 7.90 -10.63 -0.74
C LYS A 87 9.07 -9.66 -0.92
N ALA A 88 10.20 -10.17 -1.39
CA ALA A 88 11.34 -9.34 -1.75
C ALA A 88 11.06 -8.55 -3.05
N GLY A 89 11.47 -7.28 -3.07
CA GLY A 89 11.36 -6.38 -4.22
C GLY A 89 10.10 -5.52 -4.23
N SER A 90 10.27 -4.20 -4.35
CA SER A 90 9.16 -3.24 -4.37
C SER A 90 8.31 -3.37 -5.64
N LYS A 91 7.02 -3.09 -5.51
CA LYS A 91 6.07 -2.94 -6.61
C LYS A 91 5.88 -1.46 -6.95
N ALA A 92 5.63 -1.19 -8.22
CA ALA A 92 5.29 0.15 -8.67
C ALA A 92 3.93 0.59 -8.08
N GLU A 93 3.81 1.88 -7.80
CA GLU A 93 2.57 2.50 -7.28
C GLU A 93 1.36 2.20 -8.18
N SER A 94 1.57 2.14 -9.50
CA SER A 94 0.54 1.79 -10.48
C SER A 94 -0.10 0.44 -10.19
N LEU A 95 0.68 -0.57 -9.78
CA LEU A 95 0.14 -1.90 -9.47
C LEU A 95 -0.80 -1.87 -8.24
N LEU A 96 -0.49 -1.04 -7.25
CA LEU A 96 -1.32 -0.90 -6.06
C LEU A 96 -2.60 -0.12 -6.37
N THR A 97 -2.49 0.97 -7.14
CA THR A 97 -3.68 1.73 -7.56
C THR A 97 -4.57 0.94 -8.52
N ASP A 98 -4.01 0.10 -9.39
CA ASP A 98 -4.76 -0.84 -10.21
C ASP A 98 -5.47 -1.90 -9.36
N LYS A 99 -4.82 -2.44 -8.32
CA LYS A 99 -5.48 -3.35 -7.37
C LYS A 99 -6.70 -2.72 -6.69
N LEU A 100 -6.59 -1.47 -6.23
CA LEU A 100 -7.72 -0.74 -5.65
C LEU A 100 -8.86 -0.50 -6.67
N LYS A 101 -8.50 -0.24 -7.93
CA LYS A 101 -9.45 -0.06 -9.03
C LYS A 101 -10.21 -1.36 -9.34
N GLU A 102 -9.52 -2.50 -9.39
CA GLU A 102 -10.16 -3.80 -9.63
C GLU A 102 -11.05 -4.21 -8.46
N LEU A 103 -10.60 -4.07 -7.21
CA LEU A 103 -11.44 -4.33 -6.04
C LEU A 103 -12.75 -3.52 -6.06
N ARG A 104 -12.66 -2.25 -6.45
CA ARG A 104 -13.86 -1.41 -6.59
C ARG A 104 -14.82 -1.94 -7.66
N LYS A 105 -14.31 -2.40 -8.80
CA LYS A 105 -15.15 -2.98 -9.86
C LYS A 105 -15.82 -4.27 -9.40
N GLU A 106 -15.11 -5.12 -8.67
CA GLU A 106 -15.65 -6.36 -8.09
C GLU A 106 -16.79 -6.05 -7.12
N LEU A 107 -16.56 -5.15 -6.15
CA LEU A 107 -17.60 -4.74 -5.20
C LEU A 107 -18.85 -4.14 -5.86
N MET A 108 -18.68 -3.42 -6.96
CA MET A 108 -19.80 -2.88 -7.73
C MET A 108 -20.58 -3.96 -8.51
N ARG A 109 -19.91 -5.02 -8.97
CA ARG A 109 -20.56 -6.15 -9.64
C ARG A 109 -21.36 -7.01 -8.67
N ASP A 110 -20.83 -7.19 -7.46
CA ASP A 110 -21.43 -8.05 -6.44
C ASP A 110 -22.60 -7.38 -5.68
N GLY A 111 -23.02 -6.18 -6.10
CA GLY A 111 -24.18 -5.47 -5.54
C GLY A 111 -23.98 -4.96 -4.11
N ASN A 112 -22.74 -4.91 -3.62
CA ASN A 112 -22.40 -4.52 -2.25
C ASN A 112 -22.18 -3.00 -2.10
N ALA A 113 -22.93 -2.20 -2.89
CA ALA A 113 -22.84 -0.75 -2.99
C ALA A 113 -23.88 -0.03 -2.11
#